data_AF-A0A838R3K5-F1
#
_entry.id   AF-A0A838R3K5-F1
#
_cell.length_a   1.000
_cell.length_b   1.000
_cell.length_c   1.000
_cell.angle_alpha   90.00
_cell.angle_beta   90.00
_cell.angle_gamma   90.00
#
_symmetry.space_group_name_H-M   'P 1'
#
loop_
_entity.id
_entity.type
_entity.pdbx_description
1 polymer ?
#
loop_
_entity_poly.entity_id
_entity_poly.type
_entity_poly.pdbx_seq_one_letter_code
_entity_poly.pdbx_strand_id
1 'polypeptide(L)'
;VLPLLADADRFTGFAARRLLEQLPIDTWAPAVLKQTNNLAFCRGAVGVLAVSTDPTVSTRVIELCQEKLKASPTMDEQLHLLRIVELAMFHGQLKAENVPTLPAQLLALYPTGDPLANRELVRLLTFLQVDGAADKFAAELKKTDVLFQEKLHITAHAARLNVGWQTAAKQTLLQFYEEARTVKAGYSVDKYIEVFTRDYLAKLSLEERRHLLASGEKWPASALSTLASLPENPGPAVLATIRELDAKVAPQCANSDTFRRLRVGIIAVLGAADEPASQEHLRNIYRDEPEYRDPVAMSLTQHPGGENWNLLVDALRTSEGVAAQEILIALAKVDQRPADAAPYRYAILAGLKLADDGAADAINVLNHWTNSRDQAWSPGPPQAGVPAASGSPNWQPQLAHYQQQYAQKFPAAPPAVLPADEGRDKWSYEELLTFLNSDAGRQGSAVRGEEVFAKAQCASCHRVGTRGETTGPDLTAVARRFQRKEILESIVYPSHDISDQYASRIVLSGGKSYAGLVTDRGLAGVTVLLSTGQKVELNREAIDEIQPSNISAMPTGLLNGLTLEQVADLFLYLGGETPNLAQRPAAGKK
;
A
#
# COMPACT_ATOMS: atom_id res chain seq x y z
N VAL A 1 12.66 46.82 43.66
CA VAL A 1 12.34 45.63 42.84
C VAL A 1 12.54 45.88 41.35
N LEU A 2 11.93 46.92 40.75
CA LEU A 2 12.02 47.19 39.30
C LEU A 2 13.45 47.23 38.71
N PRO A 3 14.46 47.88 39.35
CA PRO A 3 15.83 47.85 38.81
C PRO A 3 16.43 46.45 38.70
N LEU A 4 16.01 45.53 39.59
CA LEU A 4 16.48 44.14 39.61
C LEU A 4 15.95 43.33 38.40
N LEU A 5 14.91 43.81 37.70
CA LEU A 5 14.49 43.18 36.45
C LEU A 5 15.56 43.30 35.36
N ALA A 6 16.38 44.36 35.40
CA ALA A 6 17.46 44.57 34.43
C ALA A 6 18.75 43.78 34.77
N ASP A 7 18.77 43.03 35.88
CA ASP A 7 19.99 42.39 36.38
C ASP A 7 20.54 41.35 35.37
N ALA A 8 21.86 41.31 35.19
CA ALA A 8 22.49 40.35 34.31
C ALA A 8 22.29 38.90 34.81
N ASP A 9 22.20 38.71 36.14
CA ASP A 9 21.84 37.41 36.71
C ASP A 9 20.35 37.09 36.48
N ARG A 10 20.12 36.01 35.73
CA ARG A 10 18.79 35.50 35.43
C ARG A 10 18.00 35.12 36.68
N PHE A 11 18.65 34.66 37.75
CA PHE A 11 17.97 34.24 38.97
C PHE A 11 17.47 35.45 39.76
N THR A 12 18.28 36.49 39.87
CA THR A 12 17.88 37.78 40.46
C THR A 12 16.71 38.39 39.70
N GLY A 13 16.78 38.47 38.37
CA GLY A 13 15.68 38.97 37.54
C GLY A 13 14.40 38.13 37.67
N PHE A 14 14.53 36.80 37.73
CA PHE A 14 13.39 35.90 37.95
C PHE A 14 12.74 36.11 39.32
N ALA A 15 13.55 36.21 40.39
CA ALA A 15 13.05 36.44 41.75
C ALA A 15 12.35 37.80 41.87
N ALA A 16 12.91 38.85 41.23
CA ALA A 16 12.30 40.16 41.17
C ALA A 16 10.92 40.12 40.49
N ARG A 17 10.80 39.44 39.34
CA ARG A 17 9.52 39.24 38.66
C ARG A 17 8.52 38.47 39.52
N ARG A 18 8.93 37.36 40.14
CA ARG A 18 8.07 36.54 41.02
C ARG A 18 7.53 37.35 42.20
N LEU A 19 8.34 38.23 42.78
CA LEU A 19 7.90 39.14 43.83
C LEU A 19 6.83 40.13 43.33
N LEU A 20 7.02 40.72 42.14
CA LEU A 20 6.03 41.62 41.55
C LEU A 20 4.68 40.92 41.31
N GLU A 21 4.70 39.67 40.85
CA GLU A 21 3.49 38.88 40.61
C GLU A 21 2.66 38.61 41.89
N GLN A 22 3.24 38.79 43.09
CA GLN A 22 2.53 38.68 44.37
C GLN A 22 1.94 40.02 44.85
N LEU A 23 2.25 41.13 44.17
CA LEU A 23 1.78 42.47 44.52
C LEU A 23 0.60 42.89 43.64
N PRO A 24 -0.32 43.75 44.13
CA PRO A 24 -1.41 44.26 43.32
C PRO A 24 -0.90 44.92 42.03
N ILE A 25 -1.41 44.46 40.88
CA ILE A 25 -0.87 44.80 39.55
C ILE A 25 -0.77 46.31 39.28
N ASP A 26 -1.77 47.07 39.75
CA ASP A 26 -1.84 48.53 39.54
C ASP A 26 -0.69 49.30 40.20
N THR A 27 -0.03 48.69 41.20
CA THR A 27 1.08 49.32 41.92
C THR A 27 2.41 49.28 41.16
N TRP A 28 2.55 48.42 40.15
CA TRP A 28 3.84 48.19 39.50
C TRP A 28 3.77 48.02 37.97
N ALA A 29 2.67 47.54 37.39
CA ALA A 29 2.57 47.31 35.95
C ALA A 29 2.79 48.60 35.12
N PRO A 30 2.22 49.78 35.49
CA PRO A 30 2.49 51.01 34.75
C PRO A 30 3.98 51.41 34.71
N ALA A 31 4.74 51.06 35.75
CA ALA A 31 6.17 51.34 35.82
C ALA A 31 7.01 50.32 35.04
N VAL A 32 6.55 49.07 34.94
CA VAL A 32 7.12 48.05 34.04
C VAL A 32 6.93 48.43 32.57
N LEU A 33 5.73 48.84 32.19
CA LEU A 33 5.41 49.20 30.80
C LEU A 33 6.16 50.45 30.31
N LYS A 34 6.73 51.25 31.22
CA LYS A 34 7.56 52.43 30.92
C LYS A 34 9.07 52.12 30.86
N GLN A 35 9.50 50.87 31.07
CA GLN A 35 10.92 50.51 31.06
C GLN A 35 11.54 50.70 29.66
N THR A 36 12.60 51.51 29.61
CA THR A 36 13.40 51.72 28.39
C THR A 36 14.33 50.55 28.12
N ASN A 37 14.92 49.97 29.17
CA ASN A 37 15.73 48.76 29.09
C ASN A 37 14.86 47.56 28.65
N ASN A 38 15.21 46.93 27.53
CA ASN A 38 14.40 45.86 26.93
C ASN A 38 14.37 44.59 27.79
N LEU A 39 15.47 44.22 28.44
CA LEU A 39 15.50 43.06 29.34
C LEU A 39 14.57 43.24 30.54
N ALA A 40 14.61 44.42 31.16
CA ALA A 40 13.73 44.78 32.27
C ALA A 40 12.26 44.80 31.82
N PHE A 41 11.99 45.40 30.65
CA PHE A 41 10.67 45.39 30.04
C PHE A 41 10.17 43.97 29.79
N CYS A 42 10.93 43.11 29.08
CA CYS A 42 10.50 41.75 28.75
C CYS A 42 10.22 40.93 29.99
N ARG A 43 11.13 40.91 30.98
CA ARG A 43 10.91 40.17 32.24
C ARG A 43 9.71 40.70 33.01
N GLY A 44 9.55 42.01 33.09
CA GLY A 44 8.39 42.63 33.73
C GLY A 44 7.09 42.32 32.98
N ALA A 45 7.10 42.35 31.64
CA ALA A 45 5.95 42.08 30.79
C ALA A 45 5.45 40.64 30.95
N VAL A 46 6.35 39.65 31.12
CA VAL A 46 5.95 38.29 31.52
C VAL A 46 5.16 38.33 32.83
N GLY A 47 5.64 39.10 33.81
CA GLY A 47 4.92 39.30 35.07
C GLY A 47 3.53 39.89 34.85
N VAL A 48 3.43 40.97 34.06
CA VAL A 48 2.14 41.64 33.75
C VAL A 48 1.15 40.66 33.13
N LEU A 49 1.59 39.90 32.13
CA LEU A 49 0.75 38.91 31.43
C LEU A 49 0.42 37.68 32.30
N ALA A 50 1.26 37.36 33.28
CA ALA A 50 1.00 36.28 34.22
C ALA A 50 -0.12 36.63 35.23
N VAL A 51 -0.27 37.91 35.58
CA VAL A 51 -1.28 38.35 36.57
C VAL A 51 -2.53 38.98 35.94
N SER A 52 -2.50 39.29 34.65
CA SER A 52 -3.65 39.85 33.92
C SER A 52 -3.92 39.11 32.62
N THR A 53 -5.18 38.74 32.43
CA THR A 53 -5.72 38.20 31.17
C THR A 53 -6.54 39.22 30.41
N ASP A 54 -6.48 40.50 30.79
CA ASP A 54 -7.21 41.58 30.12
C ASP A 54 -6.66 41.76 28.69
N PRO A 55 -7.51 41.63 27.65
CA PRO A 55 -7.09 41.84 26.26
C PRO A 55 -6.49 43.23 26.02
N THR A 56 -6.96 44.28 26.73
CA THR A 56 -6.45 45.65 26.57
C THR A 56 -5.00 45.79 27.05
N VAL A 57 -4.65 45.13 28.16
CA VAL A 57 -3.28 45.06 28.68
C VAL A 57 -2.40 44.29 27.71
N SER A 58 -2.88 43.17 27.19
CA SER A 58 -2.14 42.34 26.22
C SER A 58 -1.85 43.10 24.93
N THR A 59 -2.86 43.79 24.37
CA THR A 59 -2.70 44.64 23.18
C THR A 59 -1.68 45.75 23.45
N ARG A 60 -1.74 46.41 24.62
CA ARG A 60 -0.77 47.46 24.96
C ARG A 60 0.67 46.93 25.07
N VAL A 61 0.85 45.73 25.63
CA VAL A 61 2.17 45.07 25.68
C VAL A 61 2.68 44.80 24.27
N ILE A 62 1.81 44.35 23.36
CA ILE A 62 2.18 44.12 21.95
C ILE A 62 2.59 45.42 21.26
N GLU A 63 1.83 46.51 21.42
CA GLU A 63 2.18 47.82 20.85
C GLU A 63 3.58 48.27 21.29
N LEU A 64 3.91 48.11 22.58
CA LEU A 64 5.23 48.44 23.11
C LEU A 64 6.32 47.51 22.56
N CYS A 65 6.02 46.23 22.36
CA CYS A 65 6.94 45.32 21.66
C CYS A 65 7.17 45.74 20.21
N GLN A 66 6.13 46.19 19.51
CA GLN A 66 6.21 46.68 18.13
C GLN A 66 7.08 47.94 18.04
N GLU A 67 6.94 48.89 18.97
CA GLU A 67 7.81 50.07 19.07
C GLU A 67 9.27 49.67 19.28
N LYS A 68 9.53 48.75 20.22
CA LYS A 68 10.89 48.26 20.54
C LYS A 68 11.52 47.47 19.39
N LEU A 69 10.74 46.68 18.66
CA LEU A 69 11.22 45.97 17.47
C LEU A 69 11.63 46.93 16.34
N LYS A 70 10.96 48.08 16.20
CA LYS A 70 11.35 49.12 15.22
C LYS A 70 12.65 49.83 15.59
N ALA A 71 13.02 49.84 16.86
CA ALA A 71 14.23 50.48 17.36
C ALA A 71 15.51 49.65 17.15
N SER A 72 15.48 48.64 16.26
CA SER A 72 16.61 47.77 15.92
C SER A 72 17.28 47.13 17.14
N PRO A 73 16.56 46.29 17.91
CA PRO A 73 17.11 45.62 19.08
C PRO A 73 18.21 44.63 18.69
N THR A 74 19.02 44.22 19.68
CA THR A 74 19.97 43.10 19.50
C THR A 74 19.22 41.80 19.19
N MET A 75 19.93 40.79 18.67
CA MET A 75 19.33 39.48 18.31
C MET A 75 18.61 38.83 19.53
N ASP A 76 19.25 38.84 20.70
CA ASP A 76 18.67 38.29 21.93
C ASP A 76 17.43 39.09 22.39
N GLU A 77 17.46 40.41 22.29
CA GLU A 77 16.31 41.25 22.63
C GLU A 77 15.16 41.04 21.66
N GLN A 78 15.44 40.90 20.36
CA GLN A 78 14.43 40.60 19.35
C GLN A 78 13.72 39.28 19.67
N LEU A 79 14.47 38.23 19.99
CA LEU A 79 13.91 36.93 20.37
C LEU A 79 13.00 37.06 21.60
N HIS A 80 13.43 37.78 22.64
CA HIS A 80 12.61 38.00 23.81
C HIS A 80 11.34 38.79 23.49
N LEU A 81 11.42 39.86 22.70
CA LEU A 81 10.26 40.66 22.29
C LEU A 81 9.24 39.83 21.51
N LEU A 82 9.68 39.00 20.57
CA LEU A 82 8.80 38.10 19.81
C LEU A 82 8.11 37.08 20.74
N ARG A 83 8.82 36.52 21.72
CA ARG A 83 8.22 35.63 22.73
C ARG A 83 7.22 36.32 23.64
N ILE A 84 7.45 37.60 23.98
CA ILE A 84 6.45 38.41 24.71
C ILE A 84 5.21 38.64 23.84
N VAL A 85 5.38 38.89 22.54
CA VAL A 85 4.25 39.00 21.61
C VAL A 85 3.45 37.69 21.58
N GLU A 86 4.10 36.53 21.44
CA GLU A 86 3.41 35.22 21.52
C GLU A 86 2.63 35.05 22.83
N LEU A 87 3.27 35.36 23.96
CA LEU A 87 2.65 35.25 25.27
C LEU A 87 1.44 36.18 25.42
N ALA A 88 1.56 37.43 24.96
CA ALA A 88 0.48 38.42 25.01
C ALA A 88 -0.70 38.02 24.10
N MET A 89 -0.41 37.52 22.90
CA MET A 89 -1.42 37.00 21.99
C MET A 89 -2.19 35.84 22.64
N PHE A 90 -1.49 34.90 23.28
CA PHE A 90 -2.10 33.75 23.94
C PHE A 90 -2.93 34.14 25.17
N HIS A 91 -2.35 34.89 26.12
CA HIS A 91 -3.03 35.27 27.36
C HIS A 91 -4.23 36.19 27.13
N GLY A 92 -4.12 37.12 26.18
CA GLY A 92 -5.21 38.02 25.80
C GLY A 92 -6.23 37.39 24.85
N GLN A 93 -6.02 36.13 24.42
CA GLN A 93 -6.83 35.44 23.40
C GLN A 93 -7.02 36.28 22.13
N LEU A 94 -5.97 37.00 21.73
CA LEU A 94 -6.02 38.00 20.68
C LEU A 94 -6.00 37.34 19.29
N LYS A 95 -6.63 38.02 18.34
CA LYS A 95 -6.65 37.70 16.92
C LYS A 95 -6.02 38.85 16.12
N ALA A 96 -5.80 38.62 14.82
CA ALA A 96 -5.19 39.61 13.93
C ALA A 96 -5.94 40.97 13.91
N GLU A 97 -7.27 40.94 14.03
CA GLU A 97 -8.12 42.14 14.12
C GLU A 97 -7.84 43.02 15.34
N ASN A 98 -7.31 42.44 16.44
CA ASN A 98 -6.96 43.20 17.64
C ASN A 98 -5.62 43.94 17.49
N VAL A 99 -4.76 43.51 16.56
CA VAL A 99 -3.38 44.01 16.38
C VAL A 99 -3.09 44.32 14.91
N PRO A 100 -3.82 45.25 14.28
CA PRO A 100 -3.86 45.39 12.82
C PRO A 100 -2.51 45.76 12.17
N THR A 101 -1.58 46.35 12.92
CA THR A 101 -0.25 46.74 12.41
C THR A 101 0.82 45.66 12.59
N LEU A 102 0.58 44.68 13.47
CA LEU A 102 1.55 43.64 13.80
C LEU A 102 1.84 42.71 12.61
N PRO A 103 0.85 42.18 11.85
CA PRO A 103 1.09 41.33 10.69
C PRO A 103 2.11 41.89 9.69
N ALA A 104 1.91 43.13 9.24
CA ALA A 104 2.77 43.77 8.26
C ALA A 104 4.20 43.98 8.79
N GLN A 105 4.33 44.33 10.07
CA GLN A 105 5.64 44.51 10.70
C GLN A 105 6.40 43.19 10.81
N LEU A 106 5.75 42.11 11.26
CA LEU A 106 6.38 40.79 11.36
C LEU A 106 6.78 40.25 9.99
N LEU A 107 5.94 40.48 8.97
CA LEU A 107 6.25 40.08 7.60
C LEU A 107 7.46 40.83 7.07
N ALA A 108 7.58 42.14 7.34
CA ALA A 108 8.75 42.92 6.95
C ALA A 108 10.04 42.46 7.66
N LEU A 109 9.92 41.99 8.90
CA LEU A 109 11.03 41.51 9.71
C LEU A 109 11.56 40.14 9.26
N TYR A 110 10.69 39.24 8.77
CA TYR A 110 11.09 37.89 8.36
C TYR A 110 11.66 37.83 6.92
N PRO A 111 12.70 37.03 6.62
CA PRO A 111 13.58 36.34 7.56
C PRO A 111 14.61 37.30 8.17
N THR A 112 15.14 36.89 9.32
CA THR A 112 16.23 37.57 10.04
C THR A 112 17.50 36.72 9.96
N GLY A 113 18.64 37.28 10.40
CA GLY A 113 19.90 36.54 10.54
C GLY A 113 19.96 35.60 11.76
N ASP A 114 18.91 35.53 12.57
CA ASP A 114 18.83 34.65 13.75
C ASP A 114 17.83 33.50 13.52
N PRO A 115 18.28 32.23 13.47
CA PRO A 115 17.41 31.06 13.40
C PRO A 115 16.37 31.00 14.51
N LEU A 116 16.70 31.43 15.74
CA LEU A 116 15.76 31.36 16.86
C LEU A 116 14.63 32.38 16.70
N ALA A 117 14.93 33.63 16.35
CA ALA A 117 13.92 34.61 16.02
C ALA A 117 13.06 34.21 14.80
N ASN A 118 13.66 33.61 13.77
CA ASN A 118 12.92 33.09 12.62
C ASN A 118 11.89 32.04 13.01
N ARG A 119 12.18 31.19 14.01
CA ARG A 119 11.20 30.20 14.50
C ARG A 119 9.97 30.86 15.10
N GLU A 120 10.14 31.89 15.91
CA GLU A 120 9.02 32.63 16.52
C GLU A 120 8.26 33.45 15.46
N LEU A 121 8.96 34.05 14.49
CA LEU A 121 8.34 34.75 13.36
C LEU A 121 7.47 33.81 12.51
N VAL A 122 7.96 32.62 12.17
CA VAL A 122 7.18 31.61 11.42
C VAL A 122 5.89 31.26 12.17
N ARG A 123 5.95 31.08 13.49
CA ARG A 123 4.78 30.81 14.34
C ARG A 123 3.78 31.95 14.30
N LEU A 124 4.23 33.17 14.55
CA LEU A 124 3.37 34.35 14.60
C LEU A 124 2.75 34.66 13.23
N LEU A 125 3.52 34.61 12.14
CA LEU A 125 3.02 34.82 10.78
C LEU A 125 1.95 33.79 10.41
N THR A 126 2.16 32.53 10.81
CA THR A 126 1.18 31.46 10.62
C THR A 126 -0.06 31.67 11.49
N PHE A 127 0.11 31.97 12.77
CA PHE A 127 -0.99 32.18 13.72
C PHE A 127 -1.88 33.35 13.27
N LEU A 128 -1.28 34.45 12.84
CA LEU A 128 -1.98 35.65 12.37
C LEU A 128 -2.49 35.55 10.92
N GLN A 129 -2.22 34.44 10.22
CA GLN A 129 -2.63 34.21 8.83
C GLN A 129 -2.19 35.37 7.91
N VAL A 130 -0.91 35.73 7.98
CA VAL A 130 -0.39 36.92 7.28
C VAL A 130 -0.22 36.63 5.79
N ASP A 131 -0.85 37.44 4.95
CA ASP A 131 -0.68 37.36 3.50
C ASP A 131 0.78 37.65 3.08
N GLY A 132 1.27 36.95 2.05
CA GLY A 132 2.68 36.99 1.63
C GLY A 132 3.66 36.17 2.49
N ALA A 133 3.24 35.61 3.64
CA ALA A 133 4.09 34.74 4.44
C ALA A 133 4.46 33.45 3.70
N ALA A 134 3.52 32.86 2.95
CA ALA A 134 3.75 31.65 2.17
C ALA A 134 4.89 31.82 1.14
N ASP A 135 4.96 32.96 0.47
CA ASP A 135 6.02 33.25 -0.51
C ASP A 135 7.38 33.39 0.16
N LYS A 136 7.45 34.06 1.32
CA LYS A 136 8.70 34.14 2.10
C LYS A 136 9.13 32.79 2.63
N PHE A 137 8.19 31.96 3.10
CA PHE A 137 8.48 30.58 3.51
C PHE A 137 9.03 29.75 2.36
N ALA A 138 8.39 29.80 1.19
CA ALA A 138 8.86 29.11 0.00
C ALA A 138 10.25 29.60 -0.46
N ALA A 139 10.54 30.91 -0.36
CA ALA A 139 11.86 31.45 -0.66
C ALA A 139 12.94 30.86 0.25
N GLU A 140 12.69 30.76 1.56
CA GLU A 140 13.63 30.14 2.50
C GLU A 140 13.83 28.63 2.25
N LEU A 141 12.77 27.90 1.86
CA LEU A 141 12.89 26.47 1.57
C LEU A 141 13.82 26.17 0.39
N LYS A 142 13.90 27.07 -0.59
CA LYS A 142 14.76 26.95 -1.78
C LYS A 142 16.25 27.20 -1.50
N LYS A 143 16.55 27.91 -0.43
CA LYS A 143 17.93 28.27 -0.07
C LYS A 143 18.72 27.04 0.40
N THR A 144 19.98 26.94 0.00
CA THR A 144 20.86 25.81 0.38
C THR A 144 21.57 26.01 1.71
N ASP A 145 21.70 27.26 2.16
CA ASP A 145 22.33 27.69 3.41
C ASP A 145 21.39 27.65 4.62
N VAL A 146 20.08 27.44 4.41
CA VAL A 146 19.10 27.26 5.49
C VAL A 146 19.14 25.82 6.00
N LEU A 147 19.31 25.65 7.31
CA LEU A 147 19.41 24.34 7.96
C LEU A 147 18.14 23.51 7.81
N PHE A 148 18.28 22.18 7.73
CA PHE A 148 17.15 21.26 7.60
C PHE A 148 16.12 21.42 8.73
N GLN A 149 16.57 21.65 9.98
CA GLN A 149 15.69 21.84 11.13
C GLN A 149 14.85 23.12 11.02
N GLU A 150 15.39 24.17 10.38
CA GLU A 150 14.66 25.40 10.11
C GLU A 150 13.64 25.19 9.00
N LYS A 151 14.01 24.51 7.90
CA LYS A 151 13.06 24.14 6.85
C LYS A 151 11.93 23.25 7.36
N LEU A 152 12.23 22.31 8.24
CA LEU A 152 11.23 21.47 8.89
C LEU A 152 10.28 22.30 9.77
N HIS A 153 10.80 23.30 10.49
CA HIS A 153 9.97 24.22 11.27
C HIS A 153 9.08 25.08 10.38
N ILE A 154 9.63 25.63 9.29
CA ILE A 154 8.87 26.39 8.28
C ILE A 154 7.73 25.53 7.76
N THR A 155 8.00 24.33 7.27
CA THR A 155 6.99 23.46 6.65
C THR A 155 5.92 22.99 7.64
N ALA A 156 6.33 22.63 8.86
CA ALA A 156 5.41 22.26 9.94
C ALA A 156 4.35 23.33 10.19
N HIS A 157 4.73 24.62 10.14
CA HIS A 157 3.81 25.73 10.36
C HIS A 157 3.14 26.21 9.07
N ALA A 158 3.84 26.23 7.95
CA ALA A 158 3.31 26.65 6.66
C ALA A 158 2.07 25.84 6.25
N ALA A 159 2.04 24.53 6.53
CA ALA A 159 0.85 23.69 6.34
C ALA A 159 -0.43 24.26 6.99
N ARG A 160 -0.29 25.08 8.04
CA ARG A 160 -1.41 25.69 8.80
C ARG A 160 -1.84 27.07 8.28
N LEU A 161 -1.16 27.63 7.28
CA LEU A 161 -1.63 28.82 6.58
C LEU A 161 -2.85 28.50 5.70
N ASN A 162 -3.82 29.41 5.67
CA ASN A 162 -5.05 29.36 4.88
C ASN A 162 -5.08 30.44 3.77
N VAL A 163 -4.08 31.32 3.74
CA VAL A 163 -3.98 32.45 2.80
C VAL A 163 -2.63 32.46 2.07
N GLY A 164 -2.53 33.22 0.98
CA GLY A 164 -1.26 33.56 0.34
C GLY A 164 -0.59 32.45 -0.48
N TRP A 165 -1.20 31.26 -0.59
CA TRP A 165 -0.58 30.16 -1.33
C TRP A 165 -0.73 30.31 -2.84
N GLN A 166 0.30 30.84 -3.50
CA GLN A 166 0.45 30.77 -4.96
C GLN A 166 0.93 29.37 -5.41
N THR A 167 0.64 29.00 -6.66
CA THR A 167 1.01 27.68 -7.24
C THR A 167 2.49 27.34 -7.06
N ALA A 168 3.39 28.32 -7.25
CA ALA A 168 4.84 28.10 -7.11
C ALA A 168 5.25 27.84 -5.64
N ALA A 169 4.65 28.54 -4.68
CA ALA A 169 4.89 28.31 -3.26
C ALA A 169 4.39 26.93 -2.82
N LYS A 170 3.19 26.55 -3.29
CA LYS A 170 2.60 25.21 -3.07
C LYS A 170 3.53 24.09 -3.54
N GLN A 171 4.04 24.20 -4.76
CA GLN A 171 4.99 23.23 -5.33
C GLN A 171 6.29 23.14 -4.54
N THR A 172 6.81 24.28 -4.06
CA THR A 172 8.04 24.31 -3.26
C THR A 172 7.86 23.54 -1.94
N LEU A 173 6.70 23.69 -1.30
CA LEU A 173 6.39 22.97 -0.07
C LEU A 173 6.25 21.46 -0.32
N LEU A 174 5.54 21.07 -1.38
CA LEU A 174 5.41 19.66 -1.79
C LEU A 174 6.76 19.02 -2.08
N GLN A 175 7.61 19.71 -2.85
CA GLN A 175 8.96 19.24 -3.15
C GLN A 175 9.76 19.00 -1.86
N PHE A 176 9.70 19.93 -0.90
CA PHE A 176 10.37 19.73 0.39
C PHE A 176 9.84 18.50 1.13
N TYR A 177 8.52 18.26 1.17
CA TYR A 177 7.98 17.08 1.86
C TYR A 177 8.45 15.76 1.24
N GLU A 178 8.58 15.72 -0.08
CA GLU A 178 9.10 14.55 -0.80
C GLU A 178 10.57 14.32 -0.47
N GLU A 179 11.39 15.37 -0.57
CA GLU A 179 12.82 15.30 -0.24
C GLU A 179 13.04 14.91 1.22
N ALA A 180 12.27 15.50 2.15
CA ALA A 180 12.40 15.27 3.58
C ALA A 180 12.13 13.80 3.98
N ARG A 181 11.26 13.08 3.26
CA ARG A 181 11.00 11.64 3.48
C ARG A 181 12.20 10.74 3.14
N THR A 182 13.15 11.25 2.36
CA THR A 182 14.37 10.50 1.99
C THR A 182 15.50 10.66 3.00
N VAL A 183 15.39 11.66 3.89
CA VAL A 183 16.43 11.97 4.87
C VAL A 183 16.32 11.01 6.05
N LYS A 184 17.35 10.19 6.27
CA LYS A 184 17.46 9.35 7.47
C LYS A 184 17.64 10.25 8.71
N ALA A 185 16.54 10.56 9.38
CA ALA A 185 16.51 11.35 10.60
C ALA A 185 16.04 10.50 11.80
N GLY A 186 15.82 11.13 12.96
CA GLY A 186 15.33 10.41 14.15
C GLY A 186 13.96 9.75 13.91
N TYR A 187 13.68 8.65 14.62
CA TYR A 187 12.50 7.77 14.42
C TYR A 187 11.13 8.48 14.29
N SER A 188 10.97 9.68 14.86
CA SER A 188 9.70 10.42 14.83
C SER A 188 9.57 11.40 13.66
N VAL A 189 10.66 11.72 12.94
CA VAL A 189 10.65 12.77 11.90
C VAL A 189 9.72 12.39 10.74
N ASP A 190 9.75 11.14 10.30
CA ASP A 190 8.88 10.65 9.22
C ASP A 190 7.39 10.80 9.58
N LYS A 191 7.04 10.49 10.84
CA LYS A 191 5.66 10.65 11.34
C LYS A 191 5.23 12.12 11.36
N TYR A 192 6.14 13.03 11.73
CA TYR A 192 5.85 14.46 11.69
C TYR A 192 5.65 14.97 10.26
N ILE A 193 6.53 14.58 9.32
CA ILE A 193 6.42 14.97 7.91
C ILE A 193 5.09 14.49 7.32
N GLU A 194 4.67 13.27 7.65
CA GLU A 194 3.39 12.70 7.21
C GLU A 194 2.22 13.53 7.74
N VAL A 195 2.21 13.90 9.02
CA VAL A 195 1.18 14.76 9.61
C VAL A 195 1.13 16.13 8.91
N PHE A 196 2.28 16.76 8.69
CA PHE A 196 2.33 18.08 8.05
C PHE A 196 1.89 18.03 6.58
N THR A 197 2.29 16.98 5.87
CA THR A 197 1.87 16.74 4.48
C THR A 197 0.36 16.56 4.43
N ARG A 198 -0.21 15.73 5.30
CA ARG A 198 -1.66 15.51 5.36
C ARG A 198 -2.42 16.79 5.67
N ASP A 199 -1.99 17.57 6.68
CA ASP A 199 -2.63 18.83 7.06
C ASP A 199 -2.61 19.85 5.89
N TYR A 200 -1.52 19.85 5.10
CA TYR A 200 -1.40 20.67 3.91
C TYR A 200 -2.31 20.18 2.76
N LEU A 201 -2.27 18.89 2.43
CA LEU A 201 -3.05 18.29 1.34
C LEU A 201 -4.56 18.41 1.58
N ALA A 202 -5.00 18.33 2.84
CA ALA A 202 -6.41 18.48 3.22
C ALA A 202 -7.00 19.83 2.78
N LYS A 203 -6.16 20.87 2.63
CA LYS A 203 -6.58 22.22 2.23
C LYS A 203 -6.59 22.46 0.73
N LEU A 204 -5.98 21.58 -0.05
CA LEU A 204 -5.99 21.70 -1.50
C LEU A 204 -7.40 21.46 -2.03
N SER A 205 -7.82 22.29 -2.99
CA SER A 205 -9.08 22.07 -3.71
C SER A 205 -9.01 20.76 -4.51
N LEU A 206 -10.15 20.21 -4.93
CA LEU A 206 -10.16 19.01 -5.76
C LEU A 206 -9.37 19.20 -7.07
N GLU A 207 -9.43 20.39 -7.66
CA GLU A 207 -8.66 20.70 -8.88
C GLU A 207 -7.15 20.73 -8.61
N GLU A 208 -6.72 21.26 -7.47
CA GLU A 208 -5.31 21.25 -7.06
C GLU A 208 -4.81 19.84 -6.76
N ARG A 209 -5.63 19.03 -6.10
CA ARG A 209 -5.34 17.61 -5.87
C ARG A 209 -5.25 16.85 -7.19
N ARG A 210 -6.15 17.13 -8.15
CA ARG A 210 -6.10 16.56 -9.50
C ARG A 210 -4.80 16.92 -10.20
N HIS A 211 -4.38 18.18 -10.15
CA HIS A 211 -3.09 18.60 -10.72
C HIS A 211 -1.89 17.91 -10.07
N LEU A 212 -1.92 17.70 -8.75
CA LEU A 212 -0.89 16.95 -8.05
C LEU A 212 -0.85 15.50 -8.54
N LEU A 213 -2.00 14.81 -8.60
CA LEU A 213 -2.12 13.44 -9.08
C LEU A 213 -1.65 13.30 -10.54
N ALA A 214 -1.92 14.28 -11.40
CA ALA A 214 -1.47 14.27 -12.79
C ALA A 214 0.06 14.22 -12.94
N SER A 215 0.81 14.64 -11.91
CA SER A 215 2.28 14.55 -11.81
C SER A 215 2.73 13.61 -10.69
N GLY A 216 1.85 12.69 -10.25
CA GLY A 216 2.09 11.82 -9.10
C GLY A 216 3.29 10.88 -9.29
N GLU A 217 3.70 10.62 -10.53
CA GLU A 217 4.91 9.86 -10.83
C GLU A 217 6.20 10.56 -10.35
N LYS A 218 6.17 11.89 -10.20
CA LYS A 218 7.29 12.67 -9.66
C LYS A 218 7.27 12.73 -8.13
N TRP A 219 6.08 12.56 -7.54
CA TRP A 219 5.82 12.79 -6.13
C TRP A 219 4.99 11.64 -5.53
N PRO A 220 5.51 10.40 -5.55
CA PRO A 220 4.67 9.23 -5.32
C PRO A 220 4.13 9.13 -3.89
N ALA A 221 4.86 9.65 -2.91
CA ALA A 221 4.41 9.62 -1.52
C ALA A 221 3.28 10.63 -1.24
N SER A 222 3.37 11.82 -1.83
CA SER A 222 2.35 12.86 -1.79
C SER A 222 1.14 12.49 -2.63
N ALA A 223 1.34 11.83 -3.78
CA ALA A 223 0.25 11.30 -4.58
C ALA A 223 -0.55 10.25 -3.80
N LEU A 224 0.12 9.31 -3.12
CA LEU A 224 -0.53 8.32 -2.27
C LEU A 224 -1.30 8.99 -1.11
N SER A 225 -0.68 9.96 -0.45
CA SER A 225 -1.33 10.75 0.61
C SER A 225 -2.55 11.52 0.08
N THR A 226 -2.48 12.00 -1.16
CA THR A 226 -3.58 12.70 -1.83
C THR A 226 -4.73 11.74 -2.11
N LEU A 227 -4.46 10.56 -2.67
CA LEU A 227 -5.46 9.50 -2.91
C LEU A 227 -6.22 9.15 -1.63
N ALA A 228 -5.51 8.95 -0.51
CA ALA A 228 -6.11 8.61 0.78
C ALA A 228 -7.01 9.72 1.38
N SER A 229 -6.90 10.95 0.87
CA SER A 229 -7.67 12.11 1.35
C SER A 229 -8.79 12.54 0.41
N LEU A 230 -8.94 11.88 -0.75
CA LEU A 230 -10.01 12.19 -1.70
C LEU A 230 -11.39 11.96 -1.07
N PRO A 231 -12.41 12.74 -1.46
CA PRO A 231 -13.78 12.42 -1.10
C PRO A 231 -14.19 11.09 -1.74
N GLU A 232 -15.20 10.44 -1.17
CA GLU A 232 -15.74 9.14 -1.63
C GLU A 232 -16.10 9.15 -3.12
N ASN A 233 -16.64 10.26 -3.63
CA ASN A 233 -16.86 10.48 -5.06
C ASN A 233 -16.07 11.72 -5.54
N PRO A 234 -14.85 11.53 -6.06
CA PRO A 234 -14.02 12.64 -6.53
C PRO A 234 -14.41 13.15 -7.93
N GLY A 235 -15.37 12.50 -8.60
CA GLY A 235 -15.87 12.86 -9.92
C GLY A 235 -15.02 12.35 -11.09
N PRO A 236 -15.59 12.33 -12.31
CA PRO A 236 -15.01 11.65 -13.47
C PRO A 236 -13.68 12.24 -13.94
N ALA A 237 -13.47 13.55 -13.81
CA ALA A 237 -12.22 14.20 -14.22
C ALA A 237 -11.03 13.77 -13.34
N VAL A 238 -11.26 13.57 -12.04
CA VAL A 238 -10.22 13.10 -11.11
C VAL A 238 -9.95 11.62 -11.36
N LEU A 239 -11.00 10.80 -11.51
CA LEU A 239 -10.85 9.37 -11.81
C LEU A 239 -10.10 9.13 -13.13
N ALA A 240 -10.39 9.92 -14.17
CA ALA A 240 -9.62 9.89 -15.42
C ALA A 240 -8.13 10.21 -15.20
N THR A 241 -7.83 11.22 -14.39
CA THR A 241 -6.44 11.58 -14.03
C THR A 241 -5.76 10.45 -13.25
N ILE A 242 -6.48 9.74 -12.38
CA ILE A 242 -5.95 8.59 -11.62
C ILE A 242 -5.63 7.41 -12.54
N ARG A 243 -6.47 7.13 -13.55
CA ARG A 243 -6.18 6.10 -14.56
C ARG A 243 -4.96 6.46 -15.41
N GLU A 244 -4.83 7.73 -15.81
CA GLU A 244 -3.63 8.22 -16.51
C GLU A 244 -2.37 8.09 -15.64
N LEU A 245 -2.49 8.36 -14.33
CA LEU A 245 -1.40 8.18 -13.38
C LEU A 245 -0.98 6.70 -13.27
N ASP A 246 -1.93 5.77 -13.22
CA ASP A 246 -1.63 4.33 -13.17
C ASP A 246 -0.73 3.91 -14.35
N ALA A 247 -1.04 4.36 -15.57
CA ALA A 247 -0.23 4.08 -16.75
C ALA A 247 1.22 4.59 -16.65
N LYS A 248 1.45 5.69 -15.92
CA LYS A 248 2.80 6.23 -15.65
C LYS A 248 3.51 5.51 -14.51
N VAL A 249 2.76 4.99 -13.55
CA VAL A 249 3.27 4.34 -12.33
C VAL A 249 3.60 2.86 -12.57
N ALA A 250 2.80 2.16 -13.37
CA ALA A 250 2.94 0.73 -13.63
C ALA A 250 4.38 0.32 -14.03
N PRO A 251 5.05 0.97 -15.00
CA PRO A 251 6.42 0.58 -15.40
C PRO A 251 7.47 0.76 -14.30
N GLN A 252 7.19 1.59 -13.29
CA GLN A 252 8.13 1.92 -12.22
C GLN A 252 8.01 0.97 -11.01
N CYS A 253 6.93 0.19 -10.94
CA CYS A 253 6.64 -0.72 -9.83
C CYS A 253 7.63 -1.88 -9.71
N ALA A 254 8.24 -2.30 -10.82
CA ALA A 254 9.25 -3.36 -10.83
C ALA A 254 10.45 -3.03 -9.92
N ASN A 255 10.83 -1.75 -9.83
CA ASN A 255 12.07 -1.32 -9.18
C ASN A 255 11.84 -0.48 -7.90
N SER A 256 10.61 -0.26 -7.47
CA SER A 256 10.31 0.68 -6.38
C SER A 256 9.09 0.28 -5.57
N ASP A 257 9.29 0.15 -4.25
CA ASP A 257 8.21 -0.13 -3.31
C ASP A 257 7.24 1.03 -3.16
N THR A 258 7.74 2.27 -3.22
CA THR A 258 6.92 3.48 -3.14
C THR A 258 5.91 3.53 -4.30
N PHE A 259 6.33 3.14 -5.52
CA PHE A 259 5.42 3.08 -6.66
C PHE A 259 4.41 1.93 -6.55
N ARG A 260 4.82 0.77 -6.03
CA ARG A 260 3.87 -0.33 -5.75
C ARG A 260 2.79 0.09 -4.76
N ARG A 261 3.17 0.76 -3.67
CA ARG A 261 2.23 1.29 -2.67
C ARG A 261 1.29 2.34 -3.26
N LEU A 262 1.83 3.26 -4.07
CA LEU A 262 1.01 4.23 -4.81
C LEU A 262 -0.01 3.52 -5.70
N ARG A 263 0.42 2.51 -6.45
CA ARG A 263 -0.45 1.77 -7.36
C ARG A 263 -1.56 1.00 -6.66
N VAL A 264 -1.28 0.40 -5.50
CA VAL A 264 -2.32 -0.21 -4.66
C VAL A 264 -3.33 0.85 -4.20
N GLY A 265 -2.87 2.05 -3.84
CA GLY A 265 -3.74 3.19 -3.54
C GLY A 265 -4.61 3.62 -4.73
N ILE A 266 -4.06 3.61 -5.94
CA ILE A 266 -4.81 3.90 -7.18
C ILE A 266 -5.91 2.85 -7.38
N ILE A 267 -5.57 1.56 -7.30
CA ILE A 267 -6.50 0.44 -7.42
C ILE A 267 -7.64 0.59 -6.41
N ALA A 268 -7.33 0.91 -5.15
CA ALA A 268 -8.32 1.10 -4.09
C ALA A 268 -9.31 2.24 -4.41
N VAL A 269 -8.81 3.41 -4.85
CA VAL A 269 -9.68 4.55 -5.20
C VAL A 269 -10.55 4.26 -6.42
N LEU A 270 -10.00 3.63 -7.46
CA LEU A 270 -10.77 3.23 -8.63
C LEU A 270 -11.82 2.16 -8.28
N GLY A 271 -11.51 1.28 -7.33
CA GLY A 271 -12.40 0.21 -6.86
C GLY A 271 -13.60 0.73 -6.11
N ALA A 272 -13.41 1.74 -5.27
CA ALA A 272 -14.49 2.40 -4.54
C ALA A 272 -15.40 3.26 -5.46
N ALA A 273 -14.95 3.58 -6.67
CA ALA A 273 -15.70 4.39 -7.61
C ALA A 273 -16.69 3.55 -8.44
N ASP A 274 -17.96 3.90 -8.36
CA ASP A 274 -19.02 3.35 -9.23
C ASP A 274 -18.99 3.98 -10.64
N GLU A 275 -17.83 3.92 -11.32
CA GLU A 275 -17.64 4.43 -12.67
C GLU A 275 -17.25 3.28 -13.63
N PRO A 276 -18.02 3.02 -14.71
CA PRO A 276 -17.75 1.92 -15.63
C PRO A 276 -16.32 1.89 -16.21
N ALA A 277 -15.73 3.05 -16.49
CA ALA A 277 -14.37 3.16 -17.00
C ALA A 277 -13.31 2.76 -15.95
N SER A 278 -13.55 3.06 -14.67
CA SER A 278 -12.69 2.63 -13.57
C SER A 278 -12.80 1.13 -13.35
N GLN A 279 -14.01 0.58 -13.39
CA GLN A 279 -14.24 -0.86 -13.26
C GLN A 279 -13.59 -1.64 -14.43
N GLU A 280 -13.71 -1.16 -15.67
CA GLU A 280 -13.04 -1.80 -16.82
C GLU A 280 -11.51 -1.70 -16.72
N HIS A 281 -10.97 -0.57 -16.25
CA HIS A 281 -9.53 -0.43 -16.00
C HIS A 281 -9.02 -1.48 -15.01
N LEU A 282 -9.72 -1.68 -13.89
CA LEU A 282 -9.39 -2.71 -12.90
C LEU A 282 -9.47 -4.12 -13.48
N ARG A 283 -10.51 -4.44 -14.26
CA ARG A 283 -10.62 -5.75 -14.91
C ARG A 283 -9.47 -6.02 -15.88
N ASN A 284 -8.97 -5.00 -16.59
CA ASN A 284 -7.77 -5.13 -17.43
C ASN A 284 -6.53 -5.45 -16.59
N ILE A 285 -6.29 -4.73 -15.48
CA ILE A 285 -5.18 -5.02 -14.56
C ILE A 285 -5.26 -6.48 -14.06
N TYR A 286 -6.43 -6.94 -13.63
CA TYR A 286 -6.61 -8.31 -13.14
C TYR A 286 -6.21 -9.38 -14.19
N ARG A 287 -6.59 -9.15 -15.45
CA ARG A 287 -6.31 -10.07 -16.57
C ARG A 287 -4.84 -10.07 -16.96
N ASP A 288 -4.25 -8.88 -17.07
CA ASP A 288 -2.95 -8.68 -17.71
C ASP A 288 -1.77 -8.74 -16.72
N GLU A 289 -2.03 -8.49 -15.43
CA GLU A 289 -0.99 -8.29 -14.41
C GLU A 289 -1.25 -9.16 -13.17
N PRO A 290 -0.83 -10.44 -13.19
CA PRO A 290 -1.11 -11.41 -12.13
C PRO A 290 -0.74 -10.93 -10.73
N GLU A 291 0.37 -10.20 -10.57
CA GLU A 291 0.84 -9.70 -9.28
C GLU A 291 -0.10 -8.70 -8.59
N TYR A 292 -1.05 -8.10 -9.33
CA TYR A 292 -2.05 -7.16 -8.80
C TYR A 292 -3.44 -7.77 -8.65
N ARG A 293 -3.62 -9.07 -8.95
CA ARG A 293 -4.93 -9.75 -8.83
C ARG A 293 -5.54 -9.63 -7.44
N ASP A 294 -4.77 -9.86 -6.37
CA ASP A 294 -5.32 -9.82 -5.00
C ASP A 294 -5.78 -8.39 -4.62
N PRO A 295 -4.98 -7.31 -4.80
CA PRO A 295 -5.45 -5.93 -4.62
C PRO A 295 -6.67 -5.57 -5.48
N VAL A 296 -6.68 -5.98 -6.75
CA VAL A 296 -7.79 -5.68 -7.66
C VAL A 296 -9.05 -6.42 -7.24
N ALA A 297 -8.97 -7.71 -6.96
CA ALA A 297 -10.11 -8.52 -6.51
C ALA A 297 -10.69 -7.93 -5.22
N MET A 298 -9.85 -7.55 -4.27
CA MET A 298 -10.26 -6.83 -3.06
C MET A 298 -11.03 -5.55 -3.41
N SER A 299 -10.53 -4.75 -4.36
CA SER A 299 -11.22 -3.54 -4.81
C SER A 299 -12.56 -3.82 -5.52
N LEU A 300 -12.64 -4.87 -6.33
CA LEU A 300 -13.86 -5.26 -7.03
C LEU A 300 -14.97 -5.78 -6.09
N THR A 301 -14.65 -6.15 -4.84
CA THR A 301 -15.65 -6.52 -3.82
C THR A 301 -16.66 -5.42 -3.52
N GLN A 302 -16.31 -4.15 -3.79
CA GLN A 302 -17.20 -3.00 -3.63
C GLN A 302 -18.34 -3.00 -4.67
N HIS A 303 -18.10 -3.61 -5.84
CA HIS A 303 -19.06 -3.74 -6.93
C HIS A 303 -19.08 -5.19 -7.48
N PRO A 304 -19.55 -6.18 -6.70
CA PRO A 304 -19.29 -7.60 -6.95
C PRO A 304 -20.16 -8.25 -8.05
N GLY A 305 -21.13 -7.53 -8.60
CA GLY A 305 -22.04 -8.04 -9.62
C GLY A 305 -21.54 -7.92 -11.05
N GLY A 306 -22.36 -8.36 -12.01
CA GLY A 306 -22.12 -8.16 -13.43
C GLY A 306 -20.85 -8.88 -13.91
N GLU A 307 -19.99 -8.16 -14.63
CA GLU A 307 -18.72 -8.69 -15.16
C GLU A 307 -17.67 -8.96 -14.07
N ASN A 308 -17.76 -8.28 -12.92
CA ASN A 308 -16.80 -8.42 -11.82
C ASN A 308 -16.95 -9.78 -11.11
N TRP A 309 -18.16 -10.36 -11.14
CA TRP A 309 -18.47 -11.62 -10.46
C TRP A 309 -17.55 -12.77 -10.87
N ASN A 310 -17.33 -12.95 -12.18
CA ASN A 310 -16.47 -14.03 -12.69
C ASN A 310 -15.01 -13.89 -12.22
N LEU A 311 -14.51 -12.65 -12.13
CA LEU A 311 -13.16 -12.39 -11.65
C LEU A 311 -13.03 -12.62 -10.15
N LEU A 312 -14.04 -12.24 -9.37
CA LEU A 312 -14.07 -12.52 -7.93
C LEU A 312 -14.09 -14.02 -7.64
N VAL A 313 -14.87 -14.79 -8.42
CA VAL A 313 -14.88 -16.25 -8.34
C VAL A 313 -13.53 -16.85 -8.72
N ASP A 314 -12.92 -16.40 -9.82
CA ASP A 314 -11.57 -16.84 -10.22
C ASP A 314 -10.53 -16.48 -9.14
N ALA A 315 -10.63 -15.31 -8.53
CA ALA A 315 -9.72 -14.84 -7.48
C ALA A 315 -9.75 -15.73 -6.22
N LEU A 316 -10.85 -16.44 -5.93
CA LEU A 316 -10.90 -17.42 -4.83
C LEU A 316 -9.91 -18.58 -5.01
N ARG A 317 -9.46 -18.86 -6.24
CA ARG A 317 -8.44 -19.89 -6.50
C ARG A 317 -7.14 -19.57 -5.76
N THR A 318 -6.75 -18.30 -5.76
CA THR A 318 -5.40 -17.85 -5.38
C THR A 318 -5.36 -16.90 -4.20
N SER A 319 -6.46 -16.21 -3.89
CA SER A 319 -6.53 -15.26 -2.79
C SER A 319 -6.42 -15.98 -1.45
N GLU A 320 -5.78 -15.33 -0.48
CA GLU A 320 -5.57 -15.85 0.87
C GLU A 320 -5.90 -14.79 1.93
N GLY A 321 -6.12 -15.21 3.17
CA GLY A 321 -6.40 -14.33 4.31
C GLY A 321 -7.57 -13.38 4.07
N VAL A 322 -7.40 -12.11 4.44
CA VAL A 322 -8.46 -11.08 4.39
C VAL A 322 -9.01 -10.89 2.97
N ALA A 323 -8.19 -11.02 1.92
CA ALA A 323 -8.66 -10.89 0.55
C ALA A 323 -9.67 -11.98 0.17
N ALA A 324 -9.36 -13.25 0.47
CA ALA A 324 -10.30 -14.34 0.23
C ALA A 324 -11.60 -14.17 1.02
N GLN A 325 -11.50 -13.74 2.28
CA GLN A 325 -12.66 -13.50 3.13
C GLN A 325 -13.59 -12.42 2.56
N GLU A 326 -13.06 -11.26 2.19
CA GLU A 326 -13.88 -10.17 1.63
C GLU A 326 -14.53 -10.56 0.30
N ILE A 327 -13.82 -11.34 -0.54
CA ILE A 327 -14.38 -11.88 -1.78
C ILE A 327 -15.57 -12.79 -1.48
N LEU A 328 -15.46 -13.71 -0.52
CA LEU A 328 -16.57 -14.59 -0.12
C LEU A 328 -17.77 -13.78 0.39
N ILE A 329 -17.52 -12.83 1.29
CA ILE A 329 -18.56 -11.92 1.81
C ILE A 329 -19.27 -11.18 0.68
N ALA A 330 -18.52 -10.70 -0.32
CA ALA A 330 -19.09 -9.98 -1.45
C ALA A 330 -19.89 -10.89 -2.40
N LEU A 331 -19.42 -12.10 -2.67
CA LEU A 331 -20.11 -13.08 -3.50
C LEU A 331 -21.42 -13.60 -2.88
N ALA A 332 -21.54 -13.58 -1.56
CA ALA A 332 -22.78 -13.92 -0.87
C ALA A 332 -23.89 -12.84 -1.03
N LYS A 333 -23.53 -11.62 -1.44
CA LYS A 333 -24.46 -10.47 -1.57
C LYS A 333 -25.09 -10.33 -2.95
N VAL A 334 -24.69 -11.16 -3.92
CA VAL A 334 -25.09 -11.05 -5.33
C VAL A 334 -25.91 -12.26 -5.75
N ASP A 335 -26.96 -12.04 -6.54
CA ASP A 335 -27.89 -13.11 -6.94
C ASP A 335 -27.29 -14.07 -8.00
N GLN A 336 -26.15 -13.72 -8.60
CA GLN A 336 -25.43 -14.56 -9.57
C GLN A 336 -24.95 -15.87 -8.93
N ARG A 337 -25.14 -16.99 -9.64
CA ARG A 337 -24.82 -18.34 -9.17
C ARG A 337 -23.90 -19.07 -10.15
N PRO A 338 -23.04 -19.99 -9.69
CA PRO A 338 -22.21 -20.81 -10.56
C PRO A 338 -23.02 -21.74 -11.46
N ALA A 339 -22.57 -21.86 -12.72
CA ALA A 339 -23.06 -22.87 -13.66
C ALA A 339 -22.28 -24.19 -13.55
N ASP A 340 -20.98 -24.12 -13.28
CA ASP A 340 -20.04 -25.24 -13.36
C ASP A 340 -19.46 -25.64 -12.00
N ALA A 341 -18.66 -26.71 -11.97
CA ALA A 341 -18.07 -27.25 -10.75
C ALA A 341 -17.05 -26.30 -10.10
N ALA A 342 -16.22 -25.63 -10.89
CA ALA A 342 -15.03 -24.92 -10.40
C ALA A 342 -15.33 -23.86 -9.31
N PRO A 343 -16.35 -22.99 -9.44
CA PRO A 343 -16.65 -22.00 -8.39
C PRO A 343 -16.99 -22.62 -7.04
N TYR A 344 -17.77 -23.72 -7.01
CA TYR A 344 -18.06 -24.44 -5.75
C TYR A 344 -16.78 -24.99 -5.13
N ARG A 345 -15.89 -25.56 -5.95
CA ARG A 345 -14.60 -26.05 -5.51
C ARG A 345 -13.77 -24.93 -4.89
N TYR A 346 -13.67 -23.78 -5.54
CA TYR A 346 -12.87 -22.65 -5.04
C TYR A 346 -13.41 -22.12 -3.71
N ALA A 347 -14.73 -22.00 -3.55
CA ALA A 347 -15.33 -21.58 -2.29
C ALA A 347 -15.06 -22.60 -1.16
N ILE A 348 -15.16 -23.90 -1.44
CA ILE A 348 -14.81 -24.95 -0.46
C ILE A 348 -13.33 -24.87 -0.07
N LEU A 349 -12.42 -24.78 -1.04
CA LEU A 349 -10.98 -24.69 -0.78
C LEU A 349 -10.62 -23.42 -0.01
N ALA A 350 -11.21 -22.27 -0.37
CA ALA A 350 -11.03 -21.02 0.36
C ALA A 350 -11.48 -21.16 1.82
N GLY A 351 -12.63 -21.78 2.06
CA GLY A 351 -13.11 -22.08 3.42
C GLY A 351 -12.16 -22.97 4.21
N LEU A 352 -11.62 -24.02 3.59
CA LEU A 352 -10.63 -24.91 4.23
C LEU A 352 -9.32 -24.19 4.56
N LYS A 353 -8.83 -23.32 3.65
CA LYS A 353 -7.62 -22.51 3.86
C LYS A 353 -7.80 -21.48 4.98
N LEU A 354 -8.96 -20.82 5.04
CA LEU A 354 -9.27 -19.78 6.03
C LEU A 354 -9.58 -20.34 7.41
N ALA A 355 -10.07 -21.59 7.50
CA ALA A 355 -10.39 -22.25 8.77
C ALA A 355 -11.23 -21.35 9.70
N ASP A 356 -10.80 -21.14 10.94
CA ASP A 356 -11.54 -20.34 11.92
C ASP A 356 -11.71 -18.86 11.51
N ASP A 357 -10.82 -18.34 10.65
CA ASP A 357 -10.82 -16.93 10.25
C ASP A 357 -11.90 -16.60 9.20
N GLY A 358 -12.37 -17.58 8.42
CA GLY A 358 -13.27 -17.31 7.28
C GLY A 358 -14.03 -18.49 6.69
N ALA A 359 -13.97 -19.69 7.28
CA ALA A 359 -14.76 -20.84 6.79
C ALA A 359 -16.27 -20.60 6.85
N ALA A 360 -16.74 -19.79 7.81
CA ALA A 360 -18.16 -19.42 7.91
C ALA A 360 -18.63 -18.62 6.67
N ASP A 361 -17.79 -17.73 6.14
CA ASP A 361 -18.11 -16.94 4.95
C ASP A 361 -18.19 -17.82 3.70
N ALA A 362 -17.29 -18.80 3.58
CA ALA A 362 -17.35 -19.81 2.52
C ALA A 362 -18.65 -20.63 2.59
N ILE A 363 -19.03 -21.08 3.79
CA ILE A 363 -20.28 -21.81 4.03
C ILE A 363 -21.49 -20.92 3.67
N ASN A 364 -21.47 -19.63 3.98
CA ASN A 364 -22.55 -18.71 3.63
C ASN A 364 -22.71 -18.57 2.11
N VAL A 365 -21.61 -18.42 1.37
CA VAL A 365 -21.62 -18.41 -0.10
C VAL A 365 -22.14 -19.72 -0.67
N LEU A 366 -21.66 -20.86 -0.16
CA LEU A 366 -22.10 -22.18 -0.60
C LEU A 366 -23.60 -22.37 -0.35
N ASN A 367 -24.09 -22.05 0.85
CA ASN A 367 -25.52 -22.04 1.18
C ASN A 367 -26.30 -21.18 0.18
N HIS A 368 -25.86 -19.95 -0.06
CA HIS A 368 -26.52 -19.03 -1.00
C HIS A 368 -26.62 -19.64 -2.40
N TRP A 369 -25.51 -20.17 -2.94
CA TRP A 369 -25.47 -20.79 -4.27
C TRP A 369 -26.30 -22.07 -4.35
N THR A 370 -26.34 -22.89 -3.29
CA THR A 370 -27.05 -24.18 -3.29
C THR A 370 -28.51 -24.11 -2.85
N ASN A 371 -28.97 -23.02 -2.22
CA ASN A 371 -30.34 -22.85 -1.72
C ASN A 371 -31.41 -22.62 -2.84
N SER A 372 -31.06 -22.85 -4.10
CA SER A 372 -32.04 -22.90 -5.19
C SER A 372 -32.83 -24.22 -5.13
N ARG A 373 -34.03 -24.27 -5.72
CA ARG A 373 -34.93 -25.45 -5.83
C ARG A 373 -34.32 -26.69 -6.55
N ASP A 374 -33.01 -26.70 -6.77
CA ASP A 374 -32.26 -27.80 -7.35
C ASP A 374 -32.10 -28.90 -6.28
N GLN A 375 -32.86 -29.99 -6.42
CA GLN A 375 -32.85 -31.13 -5.47
C GLN A 375 -31.49 -31.85 -5.40
N ALA A 376 -30.52 -31.44 -6.23
CA ALA A 376 -29.18 -32.01 -6.29
C ALA A 376 -28.27 -31.63 -5.11
N TRP A 377 -28.59 -30.57 -4.35
CA TRP A 377 -27.85 -30.19 -3.14
C TRP A 377 -28.74 -30.35 -1.91
N SER A 378 -28.19 -30.93 -0.85
CA SER A 378 -28.88 -31.06 0.43
C SER A 378 -28.35 -29.99 1.37
N PRO A 379 -29.22 -29.31 2.15
CA PRO A 379 -28.73 -28.38 3.17
C PRO A 379 -27.74 -29.11 4.09
N GLY A 380 -26.67 -28.41 4.45
CA GLY A 380 -25.69 -28.93 5.40
C GLY A 380 -26.36 -29.30 6.74
N PRO A 381 -25.70 -30.10 7.59
CA PRO A 381 -26.23 -30.42 8.91
C PRO A 381 -26.60 -29.11 9.64
N PRO A 382 -27.75 -29.04 10.33
CA PRO A 382 -28.16 -27.83 11.03
C PRO A 382 -27.05 -27.36 11.97
N GLN A 383 -26.89 -26.04 12.11
CA GLN A 383 -26.02 -25.43 13.14
C GLN A 383 -26.60 -25.74 14.52
N ALA A 384 -26.50 -27.00 14.96
CA ALA A 384 -27.12 -27.47 16.17
C ALA A 384 -26.27 -27.01 17.37
N GLY A 385 -26.70 -25.91 17.99
CA GLY A 385 -26.63 -25.74 19.44
C GLY A 385 -25.26 -25.80 20.11
N VAL A 386 -24.19 -25.31 19.49
CA VAL A 386 -22.94 -25.02 20.22
C VAL A 386 -23.08 -23.62 20.82
N PRO A 387 -23.10 -23.45 22.16
CA PRO A 387 -23.01 -22.13 22.77
C PRO A 387 -21.71 -21.49 22.31
N ALA A 388 -21.70 -20.18 22.06
CA ALA A 388 -20.51 -19.39 21.67
C ALA A 388 -19.30 -19.49 22.64
N ALA A 389 -19.40 -20.32 23.69
CA ALA A 389 -18.41 -20.51 24.75
C ALA A 389 -17.37 -21.61 24.48
N SER A 390 -17.44 -22.37 23.37
CA SER A 390 -16.41 -23.37 23.01
C SER A 390 -15.72 -23.07 21.67
N GLY A 391 -15.28 -21.83 21.47
CA GLY A 391 -14.07 -21.42 20.73
C GLY A 391 -13.85 -21.78 19.24
N SER A 392 -14.41 -22.84 18.69
CA SER A 392 -14.21 -23.25 17.30
C SER A 392 -15.55 -23.27 16.57
N PRO A 393 -15.73 -22.50 15.48
CA PRO A 393 -16.93 -22.60 14.65
C PRO A 393 -17.07 -24.05 14.16
N ASN A 394 -18.29 -24.59 14.14
CA ASN A 394 -18.58 -25.95 13.66
C ASN A 394 -18.49 -26.04 12.12
N TRP A 395 -17.42 -25.51 11.53
CA TRP A 395 -17.24 -25.38 10.09
C TRP A 395 -16.75 -26.69 9.45
N GLN A 396 -15.96 -27.50 10.18
CA GLN A 396 -15.35 -28.71 9.63
C GLN A 396 -16.40 -29.71 9.10
N PRO A 397 -17.46 -30.08 9.86
CA PRO A 397 -18.47 -31.01 9.35
C PRO A 397 -19.31 -30.40 8.23
N GLN A 398 -19.49 -29.08 8.20
CA GLN A 398 -20.25 -28.39 7.15
C GLN A 398 -19.47 -28.36 5.84
N LEU A 399 -18.18 -28.01 5.85
CA LEU A 399 -17.35 -28.07 4.65
C LEU A 399 -17.16 -29.53 4.18
N ALA A 400 -17.02 -30.49 5.09
CA ALA A 400 -16.97 -31.92 4.75
C ALA A 400 -18.25 -32.39 4.03
N HIS A 401 -19.43 -31.92 4.47
CA HIS A 401 -20.68 -32.16 3.78
C HIS A 401 -20.64 -31.60 2.35
N TYR A 402 -20.20 -30.34 2.17
CA TYR A 402 -20.07 -29.75 0.83
C TYR A 402 -19.04 -30.46 -0.05
N GLN A 403 -17.92 -30.93 0.50
CA GLN A 403 -16.95 -31.75 -0.24
C GLN A 403 -17.59 -33.05 -0.74
N GLN A 404 -18.38 -33.73 0.09
CA GLN A 404 -19.07 -34.96 -0.29
C GLN A 404 -20.11 -34.70 -1.39
N GLN A 405 -20.93 -33.67 -1.24
CA GLN A 405 -21.94 -33.33 -2.24
C GLN A 405 -21.31 -32.88 -3.55
N TYR A 406 -20.22 -32.10 -3.48
CA TYR A 406 -19.43 -31.71 -4.64
C TYR A 406 -18.92 -32.94 -5.40
N ALA A 407 -18.31 -33.91 -4.71
CA ALA A 407 -17.80 -35.13 -5.34
C ALA A 407 -18.90 -35.99 -5.97
N GLN A 408 -20.10 -36.01 -5.38
CA GLN A 408 -21.25 -36.72 -5.94
C GLN A 408 -21.82 -36.03 -7.18
N LYS A 409 -21.92 -34.69 -7.16
CA LYS A 409 -22.47 -33.91 -8.28
C LYS A 409 -21.49 -33.82 -9.44
N PHE A 410 -20.18 -33.75 -9.16
CA PHE A 410 -19.12 -33.55 -10.14
C PHE A 410 -18.03 -34.63 -10.01
N PRO A 411 -18.35 -35.92 -10.27
CA PRO A 411 -17.41 -37.03 -10.06
C PRO A 411 -16.19 -36.98 -10.99
N ALA A 412 -16.29 -36.29 -12.13
CA ALA A 412 -15.20 -36.09 -13.08
C ALA A 412 -14.36 -34.82 -12.80
N ALA A 413 -14.77 -33.97 -11.84
CA ALA A 413 -14.04 -32.76 -11.51
C ALA A 413 -12.97 -33.03 -10.43
N PRO A 414 -11.90 -32.22 -10.35
CA PRO A 414 -10.87 -32.35 -9.33
C PRO A 414 -11.47 -32.24 -7.91
N PRO A 415 -11.05 -33.08 -6.95
CA PRO A 415 -11.63 -33.07 -5.62
C PRO A 415 -11.41 -31.71 -4.93
N ALA A 416 -12.40 -31.30 -4.13
CA ALA A 416 -12.35 -30.07 -3.33
C ALA A 416 -11.59 -30.28 -2.01
N VAL A 417 -10.37 -30.81 -2.10
CA VAL A 417 -9.49 -31.08 -0.94
C VAL A 417 -8.21 -30.25 -1.08
N LEU A 418 -7.69 -29.75 0.05
CA LEU A 418 -6.40 -29.07 0.05
C LEU A 418 -5.28 -30.05 -0.30
N PRO A 419 -4.25 -29.60 -1.02
CA PRO A 419 -3.05 -30.42 -1.19
C PRO A 419 -2.38 -30.61 0.18
N ALA A 420 -1.83 -31.79 0.41
CA ALA A 420 -1.14 -32.12 1.66
C ALA A 420 0.32 -32.44 1.36
N ASP A 421 1.23 -31.85 2.16
CA ASP A 421 2.63 -32.24 2.19
C ASP A 421 2.73 -33.62 2.85
N GLU A 422 2.80 -34.68 2.04
CA GLU A 422 2.92 -36.07 2.52
C GLU A 422 4.31 -36.39 3.13
N GLY A 423 5.16 -35.38 3.37
CA GLY A 423 6.51 -35.53 3.94
C GLY A 423 7.48 -36.33 3.07
N ARG A 424 7.14 -36.57 1.80
CA ARG A 424 7.97 -37.30 0.82
C ARG A 424 8.98 -36.40 0.12
N ASP A 425 8.70 -35.11 0.07
CA ASP A 425 9.53 -34.12 -0.59
C ASP A 425 10.52 -33.47 0.39
N LYS A 426 11.65 -33.04 -0.15
CA LYS A 426 12.77 -32.46 0.61
C LYS A 426 12.39 -31.12 1.27
N TRP A 427 11.50 -30.39 0.62
CA TRP A 427 11.06 -29.05 1.02
C TRP A 427 9.53 -29.03 1.03
N SER A 428 8.94 -28.41 2.04
CA SER A 428 7.51 -28.11 2.04
C SER A 428 7.17 -26.96 1.08
N TYR A 429 5.90 -26.88 0.68
CA TYR A 429 5.42 -25.74 -0.11
C TYR A 429 5.65 -24.40 0.62
N GLU A 430 5.38 -24.34 1.92
CA GLU A 430 5.49 -23.12 2.73
C GLU A 430 6.94 -22.64 2.86
N GLU A 431 7.89 -23.56 3.06
CA GLU A 431 9.33 -23.23 3.09
C GLU A 431 9.81 -22.66 1.75
N LEU A 432 9.42 -23.29 0.64
CA LEU A 432 9.80 -22.82 -0.71
C LEU A 432 9.19 -21.47 -1.02
N LEU A 433 7.91 -21.27 -0.70
CA LEU A 433 7.22 -20.00 -0.93
C LEU A 433 7.83 -18.88 -0.09
N THR A 434 8.10 -19.14 1.19
CA THR A 434 8.75 -18.19 2.10
C THR A 434 10.12 -17.80 1.57
N PHE A 435 10.93 -18.78 1.17
CA PHE A 435 12.25 -18.52 0.58
C PHE A 435 12.14 -17.70 -0.71
N LEU A 436 11.27 -18.09 -1.64
CA LEU A 436 11.07 -17.42 -2.93
C LEU A 436 10.54 -15.98 -2.79
N ASN A 437 9.87 -15.66 -1.69
CA ASN A 437 9.40 -14.31 -1.37
C ASN A 437 10.46 -13.44 -0.66
N SER A 438 11.53 -14.04 -0.13
CA SER A 438 12.65 -13.32 0.49
C SER A 438 13.55 -12.62 -0.54
N ASP A 439 14.39 -11.68 -0.08
CA ASP A 439 15.39 -11.02 -0.93
C ASP A 439 16.35 -12.03 -1.58
N ALA A 440 16.71 -13.11 -0.87
CA ALA A 440 17.59 -14.15 -1.40
C ALA A 440 16.92 -14.97 -2.51
N GLY A 441 15.63 -15.32 -2.36
CA GLY A 441 14.88 -16.06 -3.38
C GLY A 441 14.45 -15.22 -4.59
N ARG A 442 14.67 -13.90 -4.53
CA ARG A 442 14.53 -12.97 -5.67
C ARG A 442 15.86 -12.70 -6.37
N GLN A 443 16.96 -13.21 -5.83
CA GLN A 443 18.29 -13.12 -6.42
C GLN A 443 18.68 -14.47 -7.04
N GLY A 444 19.53 -14.42 -8.05
CA GLY A 444 20.00 -15.62 -8.76
C GLY A 444 20.39 -15.31 -10.19
N SER A 445 20.41 -16.34 -11.03
CA SER A 445 20.83 -16.27 -12.42
C SER A 445 19.88 -17.07 -13.31
N ALA A 446 19.18 -16.38 -14.21
CA ALA A 446 18.38 -17.03 -15.25
C ALA A 446 19.22 -17.95 -16.16
N VAL A 447 20.51 -17.64 -16.35
CA VAL A 447 21.45 -18.50 -17.11
C VAL A 447 21.65 -19.84 -16.43
N ARG A 448 21.95 -19.85 -15.11
CA ARG A 448 22.02 -21.11 -14.34
C ARG A 448 20.65 -21.76 -14.24
N GLY A 449 19.59 -20.97 -14.20
CA GLY A 449 18.20 -21.44 -14.18
C GLY A 449 17.85 -22.31 -15.38
N GLU A 450 18.41 -22.04 -16.57
CA GLU A 450 18.26 -22.91 -17.73
C GLU A 450 18.86 -24.30 -17.49
N GLU A 451 20.04 -24.39 -16.88
CA GLU A 451 20.68 -25.66 -16.53
C GLU A 451 19.85 -26.40 -15.47
N VAL A 452 19.31 -25.67 -14.49
CA VAL A 452 18.41 -26.21 -13.47
C VAL A 452 17.12 -26.73 -14.10
N PHE A 453 16.55 -26.04 -15.09
CA PHE A 453 15.34 -26.46 -15.81
C PHE A 453 15.54 -27.81 -16.51
N ALA A 454 16.71 -28.06 -17.08
CA ALA A 454 17.07 -29.37 -17.62
C ALA A 454 17.33 -30.41 -16.51
N LYS A 455 18.07 -30.03 -15.46
CA LYS A 455 18.39 -30.90 -14.32
C LYS A 455 17.12 -31.41 -13.60
N ALA A 456 16.12 -30.57 -13.45
CA ALA A 456 14.82 -30.89 -12.85
C ALA A 456 13.87 -31.61 -13.81
N GLN A 457 14.34 -32.01 -15.01
CA GLN A 457 13.57 -32.71 -16.04
C GLN A 457 12.39 -31.93 -16.63
N CYS A 458 12.24 -30.64 -16.31
CA CYS A 458 11.18 -29.80 -16.87
C CYS A 458 11.26 -29.74 -18.40
N ALA A 459 12.48 -29.70 -18.96
CA ALA A 459 12.73 -29.67 -20.39
C ALA A 459 12.25 -30.90 -21.16
N SER A 460 12.01 -32.03 -20.49
CA SER A 460 11.50 -33.26 -21.13
C SER A 460 10.04 -33.13 -21.56
N CYS A 461 9.29 -32.20 -20.96
CA CYS A 461 7.87 -32.01 -21.25
C CYS A 461 7.56 -30.58 -21.71
N HIS A 462 8.25 -29.58 -21.15
CA HIS A 462 7.95 -28.17 -21.35
C HIS A 462 9.03 -27.45 -22.15
N ARG A 463 8.61 -26.37 -22.82
CA ARG A 463 9.48 -25.48 -23.57
C ARG A 463 9.57 -24.11 -22.92
N VAL A 464 10.78 -23.55 -22.90
CA VAL A 464 11.04 -22.13 -22.64
C VAL A 464 11.91 -21.58 -23.78
N GLY A 465 11.38 -20.60 -24.51
CA GLY A 465 12.00 -20.11 -25.74
C GLY A 465 12.12 -21.22 -26.78
N THR A 466 13.36 -21.61 -27.09
CA THR A 466 13.67 -22.69 -28.04
C THR A 466 14.12 -23.98 -27.36
N ARG A 467 14.12 -24.05 -26.02
CA ARG A 467 14.68 -25.16 -25.24
C ARG A 467 13.58 -26.04 -24.66
N GLY A 468 13.69 -27.34 -24.86
CA GLY A 468 12.74 -28.35 -24.34
C GLY A 468 11.69 -28.80 -25.35
N GLU A 469 10.70 -29.55 -24.87
CA GLU A 469 9.66 -30.20 -25.66
C GLU A 469 8.32 -29.45 -25.60
N THR A 470 7.41 -29.72 -26.54
CA THR A 470 6.09 -29.05 -26.62
C THR A 470 4.94 -29.96 -26.19
N THR A 471 5.24 -30.99 -25.41
CA THR A 471 4.22 -31.98 -25.05
C THR A 471 3.36 -31.48 -23.89
N GLY A 472 3.97 -30.78 -22.94
CA GLY A 472 3.28 -29.97 -21.93
C GLY A 472 3.13 -28.50 -22.38
N PRO A 473 2.49 -27.66 -21.55
CA PRO A 473 2.32 -26.24 -21.84
C PRO A 473 3.65 -25.51 -22.05
N ASP A 474 3.65 -24.57 -22.99
CA ASP A 474 4.77 -23.66 -23.20
C ASP A 474 4.91 -22.71 -22.00
N LEU A 475 6.10 -22.68 -21.40
CA LEU A 475 6.41 -21.92 -20.19
C LEU A 475 7.13 -20.60 -20.49
N THR A 476 7.38 -20.25 -21.76
CA THR A 476 8.12 -19.04 -22.17
C THR A 476 7.56 -17.75 -21.57
N ALA A 477 6.23 -17.67 -21.39
CA ALA A 477 5.55 -16.52 -20.81
C ALA A 477 4.74 -16.91 -19.57
N VAL A 478 5.17 -17.92 -18.82
CA VAL A 478 4.42 -18.41 -17.64
C VAL A 478 4.29 -17.33 -16.57
N ALA A 479 5.37 -16.58 -16.29
CA ALA A 479 5.38 -15.52 -15.29
C ALA A 479 4.54 -14.27 -15.67
N ARG A 480 4.13 -14.14 -16.94
CA ARG A 480 3.16 -13.10 -17.36
C ARG A 480 1.71 -13.50 -17.10
N ARG A 481 1.44 -14.80 -16.87
CA ARG A 481 0.09 -15.36 -16.73
C ARG A 481 -0.23 -15.78 -15.30
N PHE A 482 0.79 -16.18 -14.55
CA PHE A 482 0.68 -16.75 -13.23
C PHE A 482 1.62 -16.07 -12.25
N GLN A 483 1.13 -15.88 -11.02
CA GLN A 483 1.94 -15.46 -9.90
C GLN A 483 2.96 -16.54 -9.53
N ARG A 484 4.03 -16.14 -8.84
CA ARG A 484 5.07 -17.05 -8.37
C ARG A 484 4.52 -18.20 -7.51
N LYS A 485 3.53 -17.90 -6.64
CA LYS A 485 2.86 -18.91 -5.80
C LYS A 485 2.10 -19.94 -6.63
N GLU A 486 1.37 -19.52 -7.67
CA GLU A 486 0.62 -20.41 -8.56
C GLU A 486 1.56 -21.35 -9.34
N ILE A 487 2.71 -20.83 -9.82
CA ILE A 487 3.73 -21.63 -10.49
C ILE A 487 4.31 -22.67 -9.52
N LEU A 488 4.64 -22.25 -8.29
CA LEU A 488 5.16 -23.15 -7.27
C LEU A 488 4.15 -24.24 -6.90
N GLU A 489 2.89 -23.87 -6.67
CA GLU A 489 1.81 -24.80 -6.34
C GLU A 489 1.63 -25.85 -7.44
N SER A 490 1.71 -25.45 -8.71
CA SER A 490 1.65 -26.36 -9.85
C SER A 490 2.86 -27.32 -9.91
N ILE A 491 4.03 -26.91 -9.42
CA ILE A 491 5.23 -27.76 -9.39
C ILE A 491 5.19 -28.75 -8.22
N VAL A 492 4.77 -28.29 -7.04
CA VAL A 492 4.74 -29.10 -5.82
C VAL A 492 3.54 -30.04 -5.81
N TYR A 493 2.39 -29.55 -6.29
CA TYR A 493 1.11 -30.27 -6.32
C TYR A 493 0.53 -30.36 -7.74
N PRO A 494 1.20 -31.04 -8.69
CA PRO A 494 0.82 -31.05 -10.10
C PRO A 494 -0.56 -31.64 -10.38
N SER A 495 -1.13 -32.43 -9.46
CA SER A 495 -2.47 -33.00 -9.57
C SER A 495 -3.56 -32.16 -8.89
N HIS A 496 -3.20 -31.03 -8.25
CA HIS A 496 -4.17 -30.22 -7.50
C HIS A 496 -5.07 -29.38 -8.40
N ASP A 497 -4.54 -28.85 -9.50
CA ASP A 497 -5.28 -28.12 -10.52
C ASP A 497 -4.75 -28.48 -11.90
N ILE A 498 -5.54 -29.24 -12.67
CA ILE A 498 -5.15 -29.75 -13.99
C ILE A 498 -6.10 -29.13 -15.01
N SER A 499 -5.54 -28.34 -15.94
CA SER A 499 -6.31 -27.82 -17.07
C SER A 499 -6.82 -28.96 -17.95
N ASP A 500 -8.07 -28.88 -18.41
CA ASP A 500 -8.70 -29.87 -19.29
C ASP A 500 -7.86 -30.20 -20.54
N GLN A 501 -7.14 -29.21 -21.08
CA GLN A 501 -6.25 -29.39 -22.23
C GLN A 501 -5.10 -30.38 -21.94
N TYR A 502 -4.68 -30.48 -20.68
CA TYR A 502 -3.57 -31.30 -20.22
C TYR A 502 -4.02 -32.43 -19.27
N ALA A 503 -5.32 -32.71 -19.22
CA ALA A 503 -5.87 -33.79 -18.41
C ALA A 503 -5.29 -35.14 -18.83
N SER A 504 -4.78 -35.87 -17.85
CA SER A 504 -4.19 -37.19 -18.08
C SER A 504 -5.28 -38.25 -18.22
N ARG A 505 -4.96 -39.33 -18.93
CA ARG A 505 -5.85 -40.48 -19.09
C ARG A 505 -5.08 -41.77 -18.84
N ILE A 506 -5.83 -42.80 -18.46
CA ILE A 506 -5.35 -44.18 -18.36
C ILE A 506 -5.80 -44.90 -19.62
N VAL A 507 -4.84 -45.37 -20.42
CA VAL A 507 -5.09 -46.17 -21.62
C VAL A 507 -4.77 -47.63 -21.33
N LEU A 508 -5.78 -48.49 -21.41
CA LEU A 508 -5.64 -49.94 -21.31
C LEU A 508 -5.43 -50.51 -22.70
N SER A 509 -4.37 -51.29 -22.90
CA SER A 509 -4.05 -51.92 -24.19
C SER A 509 -3.28 -53.22 -24.00
N GLY A 510 -3.87 -54.34 -24.43
CA GLY A 510 -3.20 -55.64 -24.45
C GLY A 510 -2.76 -56.10 -23.06
N GLY A 511 -3.59 -55.83 -22.03
CA GLY A 511 -3.30 -56.17 -20.63
C GLY A 511 -2.29 -55.24 -19.93
N LYS A 512 -1.87 -54.14 -20.57
CA LYS A 512 -1.02 -53.10 -19.98
C LYS A 512 -1.80 -51.81 -19.76
N SER A 513 -1.43 -51.08 -18.72
CA SER A 513 -2.01 -49.77 -18.39
C SER A 513 -0.96 -48.68 -18.56
N TYR A 514 -1.31 -47.64 -19.33
CA TYR A 514 -0.47 -46.48 -19.60
C TYR A 514 -1.17 -45.23 -19.07
N ALA A 515 -0.58 -44.60 -18.05
CA ALA A 515 -1.11 -43.37 -17.47
C ALA A 515 -0.28 -42.16 -17.94
N GLY A 516 -0.94 -41.18 -18.54
CA GLY A 516 -0.23 -40.03 -19.09
C GLY A 516 -1.09 -39.08 -19.92
N LEU A 517 -0.47 -38.09 -20.53
CA LEU A 517 -1.14 -37.17 -21.45
C LEU A 517 -1.40 -37.85 -22.79
N VAL A 518 -2.65 -37.85 -23.24
CA VAL A 518 -3.04 -38.56 -24.47
C VAL A 518 -3.25 -37.57 -25.61
N THR A 519 -2.47 -37.73 -26.68
CA THR A 519 -2.69 -37.04 -27.95
C THR A 519 -3.36 -38.00 -28.93
N ASP A 520 -4.53 -37.61 -29.44
CA ASP A 520 -5.26 -38.37 -30.45
C ASP A 520 -4.57 -38.24 -31.81
N ARG A 521 -4.38 -39.37 -32.50
CA ARG A 521 -3.82 -39.46 -33.86
C ARG A 521 -4.86 -39.91 -34.89
N GLY A 522 -6.14 -39.83 -34.55
CA GLY A 522 -7.27 -40.18 -35.42
C GLY A 522 -7.38 -41.68 -35.66
N LEU A 523 -7.30 -42.11 -36.92
CA LEU A 523 -7.38 -43.53 -37.29
C LEU A 523 -6.14 -44.34 -36.88
N ALA A 524 -5.00 -43.66 -36.65
CA ALA A 524 -3.75 -44.32 -36.25
C ALA A 524 -3.73 -44.74 -34.76
N GLY A 525 -4.69 -44.28 -33.95
CA GLY A 525 -4.74 -44.55 -32.50
C GLY A 525 -4.29 -43.35 -31.68
N VAL A 526 -3.56 -43.58 -30.59
CA VAL A 526 -3.19 -42.52 -29.64
C VAL A 526 -1.69 -42.56 -29.30
N THR A 527 -1.16 -41.41 -28.89
CA THR A 527 0.16 -41.33 -28.24
C THR A 527 -0.04 -40.97 -26.77
N VAL A 528 0.51 -41.77 -25.87
CA VAL A 528 0.51 -41.54 -24.42
C VAL A 528 1.89 -41.03 -24.00
N LEU A 529 1.96 -39.81 -23.49
CA LEU A 529 3.16 -39.29 -22.83
C LEU A 529 3.13 -39.69 -21.35
N LEU A 530 4.05 -40.56 -20.97
CA LEU A 530 4.23 -40.98 -19.58
C LEU A 530 4.96 -39.92 -18.76
N SER A 531 4.81 -40.00 -17.43
CA SER A 531 5.50 -39.11 -16.48
C SER A 531 7.04 -39.17 -16.55
N THR A 532 7.59 -40.22 -17.16
CA THR A 532 9.03 -40.36 -17.44
C THR A 532 9.51 -39.53 -18.64
N GLY A 533 8.61 -38.86 -19.37
CA GLY A 533 8.89 -38.22 -20.65
C GLY A 533 8.87 -39.18 -21.85
N GLN A 534 8.65 -40.47 -21.63
CA GLN A 534 8.55 -41.47 -22.70
C GLN A 534 7.21 -41.33 -23.45
N LYS A 535 7.26 -41.32 -24.78
CA LYS A 535 6.08 -41.36 -25.66
C LYS A 535 5.81 -42.82 -26.06
N VAL A 536 4.60 -43.31 -25.77
CA VAL A 536 4.12 -44.64 -26.16
C VAL A 536 3.05 -44.49 -27.22
N GLU A 537 3.28 -45.08 -28.38
CA GLU A 537 2.34 -45.07 -29.49
C GLU A 537 1.51 -46.34 -29.50
N LEU A 538 0.18 -46.20 -29.43
CA LEU A 538 -0.77 -47.31 -29.42
C LEU A 538 -1.68 -47.22 -30.65
N ASN A 539 -1.81 -48.33 -31.37
CA ASN A 539 -2.74 -48.44 -32.49
C ASN A 539 -4.17 -48.54 -31.97
N ARG A 540 -5.13 -47.94 -32.69
CA ARG A 540 -6.53 -47.89 -32.26
C ARG A 540 -7.14 -49.26 -31.98
N GLU A 541 -6.79 -50.25 -32.79
CA GLU A 541 -7.25 -51.64 -32.68
C GLU A 541 -6.74 -52.37 -31.43
N ALA A 542 -5.65 -51.88 -30.84
CA ALA A 542 -5.05 -52.46 -29.63
C ALA A 542 -5.55 -51.81 -28.34
N ILE A 543 -6.37 -50.75 -28.43
CA ILE A 543 -6.86 -50.01 -27.26
C ILE A 543 -8.13 -50.68 -26.76
N ASP A 544 -8.08 -51.15 -25.52
CA ASP A 544 -9.21 -51.76 -24.83
C ASP A 544 -10.13 -50.68 -24.25
N GLU A 545 -9.54 -49.67 -23.58
CA GLU A 545 -10.28 -48.61 -22.90
C GLU A 545 -9.42 -47.35 -22.69
N ILE A 546 -10.06 -46.18 -22.64
CA ILE A 546 -9.44 -44.92 -22.21
C ILE A 546 -10.29 -44.29 -21.12
N GLN A 547 -9.72 -44.12 -19.93
CA GLN A 547 -10.41 -43.54 -18.77
C GLN A 547 -9.77 -42.20 -18.35
N PRO A 548 -10.57 -41.22 -17.87
CA PRO A 548 -10.03 -40.01 -17.25
C PRO A 548 -9.18 -40.33 -16.01
N SER A 549 -8.13 -39.52 -15.76
CA SER A 549 -7.30 -39.61 -14.57
C SER A 549 -7.25 -38.27 -13.84
N ASN A 550 -7.45 -38.29 -12.53
CA ASN A 550 -7.25 -37.13 -11.65
C ASN A 550 -5.77 -36.97 -11.21
N ILE A 551 -4.88 -37.83 -11.71
CA ILE A 551 -3.43 -37.76 -11.47
C ILE A 551 -2.77 -37.14 -12.69
N SER A 552 -1.99 -36.08 -12.46
CA SER A 552 -1.24 -35.36 -13.50
C SER A 552 -0.10 -36.21 -14.08
N ALA A 553 0.21 -35.98 -15.35
CA ALA A 553 1.39 -36.54 -16.00
C ALA A 553 2.69 -35.89 -15.51
N MET A 554 2.62 -34.69 -14.92
CA MET A 554 3.78 -34.02 -14.32
C MET A 554 4.16 -34.74 -13.01
N PRO A 555 5.42 -35.22 -12.86
CA PRO A 555 5.86 -35.90 -11.64
C PRO A 555 5.87 -35.00 -10.41
N THR A 556 5.67 -35.58 -9.24
CA THR A 556 5.95 -34.93 -7.94
C THR A 556 7.44 -34.97 -7.61
N GLY A 557 7.89 -34.14 -6.66
CA GLY A 557 9.27 -34.18 -6.15
C GLY A 557 10.36 -33.64 -7.09
N LEU A 558 9.98 -32.92 -8.15
CA LEU A 558 10.92 -32.35 -9.14
C LEU A 558 11.97 -31.41 -8.52
N LEU A 559 11.66 -30.79 -7.38
CA LEU A 559 12.54 -29.86 -6.68
C LEU A 559 13.48 -30.55 -5.66
N ASN A 560 13.30 -31.85 -5.39
CA ASN A 560 14.05 -32.56 -4.33
C ASN A 560 15.57 -32.61 -4.59
N GLY A 561 15.96 -32.66 -5.87
CA GLY A 561 17.37 -32.65 -6.30
C GLY A 561 18.04 -31.27 -6.30
N LEU A 562 17.33 -30.22 -5.89
CA LEU A 562 17.78 -28.84 -5.99
C LEU A 562 18.15 -28.24 -4.61
N THR A 563 19.06 -27.27 -4.65
CA THR A 563 19.29 -26.33 -3.53
C THR A 563 18.30 -25.17 -3.61
N LEU A 564 18.10 -24.42 -2.52
CA LEU A 564 17.24 -23.22 -2.54
C LEU A 564 17.73 -22.20 -3.57
N GLU A 565 19.05 -21.99 -3.71
CA GLU A 565 19.61 -21.12 -4.77
C GLU A 565 19.24 -21.61 -6.18
N GLN A 566 19.30 -22.93 -6.43
CA GLN A 566 18.88 -23.50 -7.71
C GLN A 566 17.38 -23.32 -7.97
N VAL A 567 16.55 -23.37 -6.93
CA VAL A 567 15.11 -23.05 -7.05
C VAL A 567 14.92 -21.58 -7.43
N ALA A 568 15.67 -20.64 -6.81
CA ALA A 568 15.62 -19.23 -7.20
C ALA A 568 16.06 -19.02 -8.66
N ASP A 569 17.18 -19.64 -9.06
CA ASP A 569 17.67 -19.61 -10.45
C ASP A 569 16.60 -20.12 -11.44
N LEU A 570 15.92 -21.23 -11.13
CA LEU A 570 14.83 -21.78 -11.94
C LEU A 570 13.68 -20.79 -12.10
N PHE A 571 13.23 -20.16 -11.01
CA PHE A 571 12.13 -19.19 -11.06
C PHE A 571 12.49 -17.90 -11.79
N LEU A 572 13.76 -17.47 -11.76
CA LEU A 572 14.23 -16.36 -12.59
C LEU A 572 14.22 -16.70 -14.08
N TYR A 573 14.62 -17.93 -14.44
CA TYR A 573 14.53 -18.41 -15.81
C TYR A 573 13.09 -18.50 -16.32
N LEU A 574 12.16 -19.04 -15.51
CA LEU A 574 10.73 -19.06 -15.80
C LEU A 574 10.10 -17.65 -15.82
N GLY A 575 10.73 -16.70 -15.14
CA GLY A 575 10.40 -15.27 -15.14
C GLY A 575 10.56 -14.59 -16.50
N GLY A 576 11.26 -15.24 -17.45
CA GLY A 576 11.56 -14.64 -18.74
C GLY A 576 12.62 -13.54 -18.67
N GLU A 577 13.39 -13.46 -17.58
CA GLU A 577 14.61 -12.64 -17.53
C GLU A 577 15.59 -13.21 -18.56
N THR A 578 15.69 -12.54 -19.71
CA THR A 578 16.69 -12.89 -20.69
C THR A 578 18.07 -12.67 -20.10
N PRO A 579 19.07 -13.50 -20.46
CA PRO A 579 20.46 -13.22 -20.12
C PRO A 579 20.76 -11.77 -20.50
N ASN A 580 21.23 -10.98 -19.55
CA ASN A 580 21.79 -9.67 -19.83
C ASN A 580 23.07 -9.92 -20.64
N LEU A 581 22.93 -10.15 -21.96
CA LEU A 581 24.03 -10.20 -22.90
C LEU A 581 24.67 -8.81 -22.82
N ALA A 582 25.82 -8.73 -22.15
CA ALA A 582 26.52 -7.50 -21.83
C ALA A 582 26.36 -6.46 -22.94
N GLN A 583 25.53 -5.45 -22.71
CA GLN A 583 25.37 -4.36 -23.68
C GLN A 583 26.66 -3.55 -23.67
N ARG A 584 27.25 -3.40 -24.86
CA ARG A 584 28.42 -2.56 -25.08
C ARG A 584 28.06 -1.13 -24.63
N PRO A 585 28.87 -0.47 -23.77
CA PRO A 585 28.56 0.88 -23.29
C PRO A 585 28.31 1.80 -24.48
N ALA A 586 27.19 2.54 -24.45
CA ALA A 586 26.91 3.56 -25.45
C ALA A 586 28.10 4.52 -25.52
N ALA A 587 28.63 4.72 -26.73
CA ALA A 587 29.73 5.66 -26.94
C ALA A 587 29.29 7.03 -26.41
N GLY A 588 29.92 7.48 -25.33
CA GLY A 588 29.71 8.81 -24.79
C GLY A 588 29.94 9.83 -25.90
N LYS A 589 28.91 10.62 -26.19
CA LYS A 589 29.09 11.83 -27.01
C LYS A 589 30.00 12.76 -26.22
N LYS A 590 31.18 13.03 -26.80
CA LYS A 590 32.09 14.08 -26.36
C LYS A 590 31.45 15.46 -26.52
#